data_AF-A0A8J7P165-F1
#
_entry.id   AF-A0A8J7P165-F1
#
_cell.length_a   1.000
_cell.length_b   1.000
_cell.length_c   1.000
_cell.angle_alpha   90.00
_cell.angle_beta   90.00
_cell.angle_gamma   90.00
#
_symmetry.space_group_name_H-M   'P 1'
#
loop_
_entity.id
_entity.type
_entity.pdbx_description
1 polymer ?
#
loop_
_entity_poly.entity_id
_entity_poly.type
_entity_poly.pdbx_seq_one_letter_code
_entity_poly.pdbx_strand_id
1 'polypeptide(L)'
;QVAETLKKFAVKVTTASVRERREILGELEQCMMGKELPEPAVKGLCRLFCLTLHRYRDATSCRALHCAIRRLAESQPSATAANLLHSLQTCGVISKTGTPSKSSAPAASLALSWTCLLVRAVFPSPDSREGPTWKKLVEVQSLLLSEVLGGARRNTVASALKSLHLLWAQNPGLADQYLSTLLSLDQNQSSLGLLGVCVDFCSTQRDMATVDKHKSGLLDLYVKTVLMSKSKPQNHILERCAPVLRHVSHAEFKELLLPALQKSLLRSPENAMESELRAGSGVRGRG
;
A
#
# COMPACT_ATOMS: atom_id res chain seq x y z
N GLN A 1 0.54 35.19 11.34
CA GLN A 1 1.20 34.56 10.17
C GLN A 1 0.86 33.07 10.01
N VAL A 2 1.24 32.16 10.93
CA VAL A 2 0.97 30.70 10.78
C VAL A 2 -0.52 30.38 10.58
N ALA A 3 -1.38 30.89 11.46
CA ALA A 3 -2.83 30.66 11.38
C ALA A 3 -3.44 31.19 10.06
N GLU A 4 -2.92 32.28 9.54
CA GLU A 4 -3.38 32.89 8.29
C GLU A 4 -2.98 32.03 7.08
N THR A 5 -1.74 31.53 7.03
CA THR A 5 -1.28 30.59 6.00
C THR A 5 -2.12 29.30 6.02
N LEU A 6 -2.38 28.74 7.20
CA LEU A 6 -3.23 27.54 7.34
C LEU A 6 -4.66 27.81 6.85
N LYS A 7 -5.25 28.96 7.20
CA LYS A 7 -6.58 29.36 6.74
C LYS A 7 -6.61 29.55 5.22
N LYS A 8 -5.60 30.23 4.65
CA LYS A 8 -5.46 30.42 3.21
C LYS A 8 -5.36 29.09 2.48
N PHE A 9 -4.54 28.17 2.98
CA PHE A 9 -4.44 26.82 2.43
C PHE A 9 -5.78 26.09 2.49
N ALA A 10 -6.47 26.09 3.64
CA ALA A 10 -7.76 25.43 3.80
C ALA A 10 -8.82 25.93 2.80
N VAL A 11 -8.85 27.23 2.52
CA VAL A 11 -9.79 27.82 1.55
C VAL A 11 -9.38 27.51 0.11
N LYS A 12 -8.09 27.52 -0.20
CA LYS A 12 -7.59 27.46 -1.58
C LYS A 12 -7.10 26.10 -2.05
N VAL A 13 -7.02 25.10 -1.17
CA VAL A 13 -6.48 23.75 -1.51
C VAL A 13 -7.20 23.10 -2.70
N THR A 14 -8.47 23.44 -2.93
CA THR A 14 -9.26 22.93 -4.06
C THR A 14 -9.24 23.83 -5.29
N THR A 15 -8.42 24.88 -5.36
CA THR A 15 -8.36 25.76 -6.54
C THR A 15 -8.07 25.00 -7.85
N ALA A 16 -8.59 25.50 -8.97
CA ALA A 16 -8.32 24.95 -10.31
C ALA A 16 -6.95 25.40 -10.87
N SER A 17 -6.40 26.51 -10.36
CA SER A 17 -5.17 27.12 -10.88
C SER A 17 -3.93 26.38 -10.39
N VAL A 18 -3.18 25.74 -11.28
CA VAL A 18 -1.90 25.06 -10.96
C VAL A 18 -0.89 26.03 -10.36
N ARG A 19 -0.85 27.26 -10.87
CA ARG A 19 0.01 28.33 -10.33
C ARG A 19 -0.34 28.61 -8.87
N GLU A 20 -1.62 28.80 -8.57
CA GLU A 20 -2.08 29.10 -7.23
C GLU A 20 -1.84 27.91 -6.27
N ARG A 21 -2.06 26.66 -6.72
CA ARG A 21 -1.72 25.45 -5.96
C ARG A 21 -0.25 25.43 -5.55
N ARG A 22 0.65 25.77 -6.49
CA ARG A 22 2.09 25.84 -6.22
C ARG A 22 2.42 26.92 -5.20
N GLU A 23 1.82 28.09 -5.34
CA GLU A 23 2.02 29.22 -4.43
C GLU A 23 1.57 28.89 -3.00
N ILE A 24 0.33 28.42 -2.81
CA ILE A 24 -0.19 28.11 -1.46
C ILE A 24 0.55 26.95 -0.79
N LEU A 25 1.04 25.97 -1.56
CA LEU A 25 1.82 24.85 -1.02
C LEU A 25 3.25 25.28 -0.67
N GLY A 26 3.87 26.17 -1.47
CA GLY A 26 5.17 26.74 -1.14
C GLY A 26 5.13 27.59 0.13
N GLU A 27 4.08 28.41 0.29
CA GLU A 27 3.83 29.17 1.52
C GLU A 27 3.60 28.24 2.72
N LEU A 28 2.85 27.16 2.54
CA LEU A 28 2.62 26.15 3.58
C LEU A 28 3.94 25.45 3.99
N GLU A 29 4.77 25.06 3.02
CA GLU A 29 6.07 24.46 3.29
C GLU A 29 6.98 25.41 4.08
N GLN A 30 7.05 26.69 3.70
CA GLN A 30 7.82 27.71 4.42
C GLN A 30 7.29 27.93 5.84
N CYS A 31 5.97 27.93 6.02
CA CYS A 31 5.33 28.09 7.32
C CYS A 31 5.72 26.98 8.31
N MET A 32 5.99 25.78 7.80
CA MET A 32 6.32 24.60 8.58
C MET A 32 7.82 24.43 8.83
N MET A 33 8.67 25.26 8.23
CA MET A 33 10.11 25.21 8.47
C MET A 33 10.43 25.70 9.90
N GLY A 34 10.97 24.80 10.72
CA GLY A 34 11.44 25.10 12.08
C GLY A 34 10.33 25.43 13.07
N LYS A 35 9.07 25.06 12.78
CA LYS A 35 7.91 25.33 13.66
C LYS A 35 7.09 24.07 13.89
N GLU A 36 6.77 23.82 15.15
CA GLU A 36 5.74 22.84 15.52
C GLU A 36 4.36 23.48 15.41
N LEU A 37 3.44 22.77 14.75
CA LEU A 37 2.05 23.17 14.65
C LEU A 37 1.25 22.47 15.75
N PRO A 38 0.19 23.09 16.28
CA PRO A 38 -0.73 22.39 17.17
C PRO A 38 -1.27 21.11 16.52
N GLU A 39 -1.40 20.03 17.28
CA GLU A 39 -1.88 18.73 16.77
C GLU A 39 -3.21 18.83 15.98
N PRO A 40 -4.21 19.65 16.39
CA PRO A 40 -5.43 19.87 15.59
C PRO A 40 -5.14 20.43 14.19
N ALA A 41 -4.11 21.27 14.04
CA ALA A 41 -3.70 21.80 12.75
C ALA A 41 -3.05 20.72 11.88
N VAL A 42 -2.20 19.85 12.44
CA VAL A 42 -1.61 18.71 11.73
C VAL A 42 -2.70 17.77 11.22
N LYS A 43 -3.68 17.44 12.08
CA LYS A 43 -4.86 16.66 11.72
C LYS A 43 -5.68 17.30 10.61
N GLY A 44 -5.93 18.61 10.71
CA GLY A 44 -6.61 19.39 9.68
C GLY A 44 -5.88 19.35 8.33
N LEU A 45 -4.56 19.55 8.33
CA LEU A 45 -3.74 19.48 7.12
C LEU A 45 -3.78 18.10 6.46
N CYS A 46 -3.67 17.02 7.23
CA CYS A 46 -3.75 15.66 6.70
C CYS A 46 -5.09 15.39 5.97
N ARG A 47 -6.21 15.90 6.50
CA ARG A 47 -7.51 15.82 5.85
C ARG A 47 -7.57 16.66 4.58
N LEU A 48 -7.05 17.89 4.62
CA LEU A 48 -7.01 18.78 3.46
C LEU A 48 -6.13 18.21 2.33
N PHE A 49 -5.01 17.55 2.66
CA PHE A 49 -4.19 16.85 1.67
C PHE A 49 -5.00 15.78 0.94
N CYS A 50 -5.83 15.01 1.66
CA CYS A 50 -6.66 13.99 1.04
C CYS A 50 -7.68 14.55 0.04
N LEU A 51 -8.14 15.81 0.19
CA LEU A 51 -9.02 16.47 -0.79
C LEU A 51 -8.34 16.69 -2.15
N THR A 52 -7.01 16.65 -2.20
CA THR A 52 -6.26 16.85 -3.44
C THR A 52 -6.13 15.59 -4.28
N LEU A 53 -6.33 14.39 -3.70
CA LEU A 53 -5.99 13.10 -4.33
C LEU A 53 -6.67 12.88 -5.69
N HIS A 54 -7.91 13.35 -5.86
CA HIS A 54 -8.62 13.25 -7.14
C HIS A 54 -8.43 14.47 -8.05
N ARG A 55 -7.98 15.61 -7.48
CA ARG A 55 -7.96 16.91 -8.13
C ARG A 55 -6.58 17.26 -8.71
N TYR A 56 -5.51 16.90 -8.02
CA TYR A 56 -4.15 17.23 -8.42
C TYR A 56 -3.62 16.12 -9.31
N ARG A 57 -3.77 16.30 -10.62
CA ARG A 57 -3.30 15.34 -11.63
C ARG A 57 -2.06 15.80 -12.38
N ASP A 58 -1.70 17.07 -12.23
CA ASP A 58 -0.52 17.64 -12.85
C ASP A 58 0.74 17.41 -11.99
N ALA A 59 1.88 17.21 -12.66
CA ALA A 59 3.12 16.86 -11.98
C ALA A 59 3.62 17.97 -11.04
N THR A 60 3.33 19.24 -11.34
CA THR A 60 3.76 20.38 -10.53
C THR A 60 3.07 20.40 -9.18
N SER A 61 1.74 20.30 -9.16
CA SER A 61 0.94 20.29 -7.93
C SER A 61 1.22 19.02 -7.11
N CYS A 62 1.36 17.87 -7.76
CA CYS A 62 1.74 16.62 -7.08
C CYS A 62 3.11 16.74 -6.39
N ARG A 63 4.12 17.30 -7.05
CA ARG A 63 5.45 17.52 -6.45
C ARG A 63 5.41 18.50 -5.30
N ALA A 64 4.75 19.64 -5.46
CA ALA A 64 4.63 20.65 -4.40
C ALA A 64 3.95 20.06 -3.15
N LEU A 65 2.88 19.27 -3.35
CA LEU A 65 2.19 18.61 -2.25
C LEU A 65 3.06 17.55 -1.58
N HIS A 66 3.80 16.77 -2.37
CA HIS A 66 4.74 15.78 -1.85
C HIS A 66 5.85 16.44 -1.02
N CYS A 67 6.32 17.64 -1.39
CA CYS A 67 7.26 18.42 -0.57
C CYS A 67 6.63 18.89 0.74
N ALA A 68 5.40 19.42 0.70
CA ALA A 68 4.68 19.84 1.90
C ALA A 68 4.44 18.68 2.89
N ILE A 69 4.03 17.50 2.39
CA ILE A 69 3.85 16.29 3.21
C ILE A 69 5.18 15.85 3.81
N ARG A 70 6.27 15.85 3.01
CA ARG A 70 7.60 15.52 3.51
C ARG A 70 8.00 16.44 4.66
N ARG A 71 7.83 17.74 4.46
CA ARG A 71 8.16 18.74 5.47
C ARG A 71 7.35 18.53 6.76
N LEU A 72 6.06 18.18 6.66
CA LEU A 72 5.23 17.87 7.83
C LEU A 72 5.74 16.65 8.58
N ALA A 73 6.08 15.61 7.83
CA ALA A 73 6.56 14.35 8.38
C ALA A 73 7.95 14.49 9.02
N GLU A 74 8.81 15.35 8.50
CA GLU A 74 10.11 15.67 9.09
C GLU A 74 9.98 16.52 10.36
N SER A 75 9.03 17.47 10.41
CA SER A 75 8.86 18.35 11.56
C SER A 75 8.09 17.70 12.71
N GLN A 76 7.06 16.90 12.41
CA GLN A 76 6.21 16.24 13.41
C GLN A 76 5.90 14.79 12.99
N PRO A 77 6.88 13.86 13.08
CA PRO A 77 6.79 12.53 12.47
C PRO A 77 5.62 11.69 12.97
N SER A 78 5.49 11.57 14.30
CA SER A 78 4.46 10.73 14.93
C SER A 78 3.05 11.24 14.64
N ALA A 79 2.80 12.54 14.87
CA ALA A 79 1.50 13.16 14.63
C ALA A 79 1.11 13.11 13.15
N THR A 80 2.06 13.31 12.23
CA THR A 80 1.81 13.26 10.79
C THR A 80 1.46 11.85 10.33
N ALA A 81 2.24 10.85 10.74
CA ALA A 81 1.97 9.47 10.36
C ALA A 81 0.59 9.01 10.87
N ALA A 82 0.30 9.22 12.16
CA ALA A 82 -0.99 8.83 12.74
C ALA A 82 -2.18 9.48 12.01
N ASN A 83 -2.13 10.81 11.81
CA ASN A 83 -3.24 11.55 11.23
C ASN A 83 -3.40 11.34 9.72
N LEU A 84 -2.29 11.24 8.97
CA LEU A 84 -2.34 11.02 7.52
C LEU A 84 -2.83 9.61 7.18
N LEU A 85 -2.35 8.58 7.90
CA LEU A 85 -2.81 7.21 7.69
C LEU A 85 -4.30 7.07 8.00
N HIS A 86 -4.77 7.67 9.10
CA HIS A 86 -6.19 7.70 9.43
C HIS A 86 -7.03 8.44 8.37
N SER A 87 -6.52 9.56 7.84
CA SER A 87 -7.20 10.33 6.80
C SER A 87 -7.27 9.54 5.48
N LEU A 88 -6.21 8.83 5.10
CA LEU A 88 -6.19 8.00 3.89
C LEU A 88 -7.21 6.85 3.94
N GLN A 89 -7.40 6.23 5.11
CA GLN A 89 -8.42 5.19 5.28
C GLN A 89 -9.87 5.69 5.23
N THR A 90 -10.07 6.97 5.52
CA THR A 90 -11.40 7.57 5.63
C THR A 90 -11.77 8.44 4.43
N CYS A 91 -10.82 8.79 3.56
CA CYS A 91 -11.01 9.72 2.45
C CYS A 91 -11.73 9.16 1.20
N GLY A 92 -12.17 7.90 1.23
CA GLY A 92 -12.95 7.30 0.13
C GLY A 92 -12.15 6.82 -1.08
N VAL A 93 -10.81 6.87 -1.03
CA VAL A 93 -9.93 6.30 -2.07
C VAL A 93 -9.86 4.78 -1.98
N ILE A 94 -9.88 4.23 -0.77
CA ILE A 94 -9.87 2.78 -0.52
C ILE A 94 -11.31 2.28 -0.54
N SER A 95 -11.60 1.32 -1.42
CA SER A 95 -12.90 0.67 -1.44
C SER A 95 -13.03 -0.27 -0.24
N LYS A 96 -13.99 -0.01 0.65
CA LYS A 96 -14.25 -0.87 1.83
C LYS A 96 -15.09 -2.11 1.48
N THR A 97 -15.89 -2.04 0.43
CA THR A 97 -16.90 -3.06 0.08
C THR A 97 -17.09 -3.28 -1.42
N GLY A 98 -16.53 -2.41 -2.27
CA GLY A 98 -16.65 -2.48 -3.72
C GLY A 98 -15.39 -3.01 -4.40
N THR A 99 -15.50 -3.34 -5.68
CA THR A 99 -14.35 -3.68 -6.52
C THR A 99 -13.52 -2.42 -6.81
N PRO A 100 -12.18 -2.55 -6.89
CA PRO A 100 -11.32 -1.44 -7.30
C PRO A 100 -11.77 -0.81 -8.62
N SER A 101 -11.68 0.52 -8.71
CA SER A 101 -12.23 1.26 -9.84
C SER A 101 -11.16 2.01 -10.63
N LYS A 102 -11.42 2.23 -11.93
CA LYS A 102 -10.53 3.02 -12.80
C LYS A 102 -10.41 4.49 -12.36
N SER A 103 -11.41 5.01 -11.64
CA SER A 103 -11.44 6.40 -11.16
C SER A 103 -10.72 6.59 -9.82
N SER A 104 -10.73 5.58 -8.94
CA SER A 104 -10.00 5.60 -7.65
C SER A 104 -8.52 5.29 -7.82
N ALA A 105 -8.15 4.47 -8.80
CA ALA A 105 -6.79 3.93 -8.89
C ALA A 105 -5.65 4.97 -9.04
N PRO A 106 -5.79 6.08 -9.81
CA PRO A 106 -4.76 7.12 -9.84
C PRO A 106 -4.57 7.82 -8.49
N ALA A 107 -5.68 8.07 -7.77
CA ALA A 107 -5.65 8.64 -6.43
C ALA A 107 -5.01 7.67 -5.43
N ALA A 108 -5.33 6.38 -5.52
CA ALA A 108 -4.72 5.32 -4.71
C ALA A 108 -3.21 5.22 -4.95
N SER A 109 -2.76 5.33 -6.22
CA SER A 109 -1.34 5.33 -6.56
C SER A 109 -0.61 6.56 -6.00
N LEU A 110 -1.23 7.74 -6.02
CA LEU A 110 -0.67 8.94 -5.42
C LEU A 110 -0.59 8.81 -3.88
N ALA A 111 -1.67 8.34 -3.23
CA ALA A 111 -1.68 8.07 -1.80
C ALA A 111 -0.62 7.02 -1.39
N LEU A 112 -0.41 5.98 -2.21
CA LEU A 112 0.65 5.00 -2.00
C LEU A 112 2.04 5.63 -2.05
N SER A 113 2.26 6.62 -2.94
CA SER A 113 3.52 7.36 -2.95
C SER A 113 3.76 8.15 -1.66
N TRP A 114 2.70 8.71 -1.05
CA TRP A 114 2.79 9.45 0.21
C TRP A 114 3.15 8.53 1.38
N THR A 115 2.57 7.33 1.43
CA THR A 115 2.94 6.34 2.46
C THR A 115 4.39 5.86 2.28
N CYS A 116 4.89 5.72 1.04
CA CYS A 116 6.31 5.44 0.80
C CYS A 116 7.23 6.58 1.24
N LEU A 117 6.77 7.83 1.17
CA LEU A 117 7.47 8.96 1.78
C LEU A 117 7.45 8.86 3.31
N LEU A 118 6.32 8.52 3.93
CA LEU A 118 6.24 8.37 5.38
C LEU A 118 7.20 7.29 5.89
N VAL A 119 7.38 6.18 5.18
CA VAL A 119 8.37 5.16 5.55
C VAL A 119 9.77 5.76 5.63
N ARG A 120 10.16 6.59 4.64
CA ARG A 120 11.48 7.21 4.61
C ARG A 120 11.67 8.27 5.69
N ALA A 121 10.64 9.08 5.94
CA ALA A 121 10.72 10.24 6.83
C ALA A 121 10.48 9.89 8.30
N VAL A 122 9.55 8.97 8.58
CA VAL A 122 9.08 8.66 9.94
C VAL A 122 9.62 7.31 10.43
N PHE A 123 9.97 6.41 9.52
CA PHE A 123 10.37 5.04 9.85
C PHE A 123 11.76 4.64 9.30
N PRO A 124 12.81 5.48 9.48
CA PRO A 124 14.10 5.26 8.84
C PRO A 124 14.86 4.06 9.41
N SER A 125 14.70 3.73 10.70
CA SER A 125 15.42 2.66 11.39
C SER A 125 14.52 1.45 11.69
N PRO A 126 15.09 0.23 11.86
CA PRO A 126 14.34 -0.95 12.30
C PRO A 126 13.47 -0.71 13.54
N ASP A 127 14.00 -0.08 14.58
CA ASP A 127 13.30 0.13 15.86
C ASP A 127 12.07 1.03 15.73
N SER A 128 12.06 1.93 14.74
CA SER A 128 10.90 2.79 14.48
C SER A 128 9.76 2.02 13.80
N ARG A 129 10.04 0.88 13.16
CA ARG A 129 9.12 0.10 12.34
C ARG A 129 8.39 -0.96 13.17
N GLU A 130 7.89 -0.53 14.32
CA GLU A 130 7.17 -1.35 15.28
C GLU A 130 5.91 -0.63 15.80
N GLY A 131 5.08 -1.37 16.52
CA GLY A 131 3.90 -0.82 17.17
C GLY A 131 2.73 -0.49 16.22
N PRO A 132 1.70 0.18 16.75
CA PRO A 132 0.40 0.32 16.08
C PRO A 132 0.48 1.21 14.83
N THR A 133 1.24 2.30 14.87
CA THR A 133 1.35 3.23 13.73
C THR A 133 2.06 2.58 12.54
N TRP A 134 3.10 1.78 12.78
CA TRP A 134 3.76 1.00 11.74
C TRP A 134 2.83 -0.05 11.12
N LYS A 135 2.19 -0.87 11.96
CA LYS A 135 1.18 -1.85 11.50
C LYS A 135 0.11 -1.17 10.65
N LYS A 136 -0.35 0.00 11.07
CA LYS A 136 -1.32 0.80 10.34
C LYS A 136 -0.81 1.30 9.00
N LEU A 137 0.46 1.70 8.92
CA LEU A 137 1.08 2.12 7.66
C LEU A 137 1.08 0.97 6.66
N VAL A 138 1.53 -0.21 7.08
CA VAL A 138 1.63 -1.40 6.23
C VAL A 138 0.24 -1.87 5.77
N GLU A 139 -0.76 -1.83 6.67
CA GLU A 139 -2.17 -2.09 6.33
C GLU A 139 -2.69 -1.10 5.28
N VAL A 140 -2.46 0.21 5.46
CA VAL A 140 -2.89 1.22 4.48
C VAL A 140 -2.23 1.00 3.12
N GLN A 141 -0.95 0.62 3.10
CA GLN A 141 -0.26 0.33 1.85
C GLN A 141 -0.81 -0.90 1.15
N SER A 142 -1.18 -1.96 1.88
CA SER A 142 -1.76 -3.16 1.27
C SER A 142 -3.12 -2.84 0.63
N LEU A 143 -3.97 -2.06 1.32
CA LEU A 143 -5.26 -1.61 0.82
C LEU A 143 -5.12 -0.71 -0.42
N LEU A 144 -4.22 0.28 -0.38
CA LEU A 144 -3.97 1.17 -1.53
C LEU A 144 -3.40 0.40 -2.73
N LEU A 145 -2.50 -0.55 -2.49
CA LEU A 145 -1.96 -1.38 -3.56
C LEU A 145 -3.05 -2.27 -4.17
N SER A 146 -3.95 -2.84 -3.36
CA SER A 146 -5.11 -3.60 -3.85
C SER A 146 -5.95 -2.76 -4.81
N GLU A 147 -6.26 -1.50 -4.46
CA GLU A 147 -6.96 -0.56 -5.34
C GLU A 147 -6.22 -0.32 -6.66
N VAL A 148 -4.91 -0.10 -6.59
CA VAL A 148 -4.08 0.13 -7.78
C VAL A 148 -4.05 -1.10 -8.68
N LEU A 149 -3.88 -2.30 -8.10
CA LEU A 149 -3.81 -3.56 -8.84
C LEU A 149 -5.12 -3.88 -9.56
N GLY A 150 -6.27 -3.62 -8.92
CA GLY A 150 -7.57 -3.93 -9.52
C GLY A 150 -8.10 -2.85 -10.47
N GLY A 151 -7.75 -1.59 -10.26
CA GLY A 151 -8.34 -0.46 -10.99
C GLY A 151 -7.43 0.26 -11.98
N ALA A 152 -6.10 0.20 -11.81
CA ALA A 152 -5.19 1.06 -12.57
C ALA A 152 -4.80 0.50 -13.94
N ARG A 153 -4.31 1.40 -14.82
CA ARG A 153 -3.65 1.01 -16.07
C ARG A 153 -2.29 0.37 -15.77
N ARG A 154 -1.81 -0.48 -16.67
CA ARG A 154 -0.51 -1.20 -16.53
C ARG A 154 0.65 -0.29 -16.14
N ASN A 155 0.78 0.90 -16.75
CA ASN A 155 1.86 1.83 -16.46
C ASN A 155 1.79 2.39 -15.03
N THR A 156 0.58 2.66 -14.53
CA THR A 156 0.36 3.13 -13.15
C THR A 156 0.69 2.03 -12.16
N VAL A 157 0.27 0.78 -12.44
CA VAL A 157 0.66 -0.38 -11.63
C VAL A 157 2.18 -0.52 -11.60
N ALA A 158 2.85 -0.47 -12.76
CA ALA A 158 4.30 -0.58 -12.85
C ALA A 158 5.02 0.52 -12.05
N SER A 159 4.52 1.76 -12.10
CA SER A 159 5.06 2.88 -11.33
C SER A 159 4.91 2.68 -9.81
N ALA A 160 3.75 2.19 -9.36
CA ALA A 160 3.50 1.88 -7.96
C ALA A 160 4.43 0.78 -7.45
N LEU A 161 4.56 -0.33 -8.20
CA LEU A 161 5.46 -1.42 -7.85
C LEU A 161 6.94 -0.97 -7.85
N LYS A 162 7.34 -0.17 -8.84
CA LYS A 162 8.70 0.42 -8.88
C LYS A 162 8.99 1.27 -7.64
N SER A 163 8.00 2.00 -7.13
CA SER A 163 8.15 2.85 -5.94
C SER A 163 8.38 2.00 -4.67
N LEU A 164 7.66 0.88 -4.53
CA LEU A 164 7.84 -0.08 -3.43
C LEU A 164 9.19 -0.81 -3.54
N HIS A 165 9.53 -1.32 -4.73
CA HIS A 165 10.82 -1.99 -4.95
C HIS A 165 12.00 -1.06 -4.66
N LEU A 166 11.92 0.20 -5.11
CA LEU A 166 12.95 1.19 -4.80
C LEU A 166 13.03 1.46 -3.29
N LEU A 167 11.89 1.55 -2.61
CA LEU A 167 11.85 1.73 -1.16
C LEU A 167 12.57 0.57 -0.43
N TRP A 168 12.28 -0.68 -0.80
CA TRP A 168 12.93 -1.84 -0.17
C TRP A 168 14.40 -1.97 -0.57
N ALA A 169 14.76 -1.71 -1.82
CA ALA A 169 16.15 -1.74 -2.28
C ALA A 169 17.03 -0.72 -1.54
N GLN A 170 16.46 0.42 -1.16
CA GLN A 170 17.16 1.47 -0.40
C GLN A 170 17.23 1.19 1.10
N ASN A 171 16.50 0.20 1.62
CA ASN A 171 16.37 -0.06 3.05
C ASN A 171 16.51 -1.57 3.33
N PRO A 172 17.73 -2.06 3.58
CA PRO A 172 17.97 -3.47 3.89
C PRO A 172 17.09 -3.97 5.05
N GLY A 173 16.60 -5.20 4.94
CA GLY A 173 15.70 -5.82 5.93
C GLY A 173 14.26 -5.28 5.93
N LEU A 174 13.95 -4.21 5.19
CA LEU A 174 12.59 -3.65 5.18
C LEU A 174 11.57 -4.64 4.62
N ALA A 175 11.92 -5.40 3.57
CA ALA A 175 11.01 -6.41 3.00
C ALA A 175 10.65 -7.52 4.01
N ASP A 176 11.61 -7.99 4.80
CA ASP A 176 11.39 -8.96 5.89
C ASP A 176 10.43 -8.42 6.96
N GLN A 177 10.59 -7.15 7.34
CA GLN A 177 9.70 -6.49 8.29
C GLN A 177 8.29 -6.31 7.73
N TYR A 178 8.14 -6.00 6.44
CA TYR A 178 6.84 -5.96 5.77
C TYR A 178 6.16 -7.32 5.80
N LEU A 179 6.86 -8.40 5.44
CA LEU A 179 6.32 -9.77 5.47
C LEU A 179 5.85 -10.15 6.88
N SER A 180 6.71 -9.93 7.89
CA SER A 180 6.40 -10.18 9.30
C SER A 180 5.18 -9.39 9.76
N THR A 181 5.11 -8.10 9.39
CA THR A 181 4.02 -7.20 9.78
C THR A 181 2.72 -7.63 9.13
N LEU A 182 2.70 -7.85 7.82
CA LEU A 182 1.52 -8.25 7.05
C LEU A 182 0.93 -9.57 7.55
N LEU A 183 1.78 -10.55 7.89
CA LEU A 183 1.34 -11.83 8.46
C LEU A 183 0.77 -11.70 9.88
N SER A 184 1.11 -10.61 10.60
CA SER A 184 0.58 -10.31 11.93
C SER A 184 -0.72 -9.49 11.94
N LEU A 185 -1.14 -8.96 10.78
CA LEU A 185 -2.39 -8.22 10.62
C LEU A 185 -3.60 -9.17 10.55
N ASP A 186 -4.80 -8.61 10.70
CA ASP A 186 -6.03 -9.36 10.52
C ASP A 186 -6.09 -9.98 9.12
N GLN A 187 -6.38 -11.29 9.07
CA GLN A 187 -6.33 -12.06 7.82
C GLN A 187 -7.37 -11.55 6.83
N ASN A 188 -6.90 -10.90 5.76
CA ASN A 188 -7.72 -10.39 4.67
C ASN A 188 -7.03 -10.60 3.31
N GLN A 189 -7.83 -10.68 2.24
CA GLN A 189 -7.30 -10.90 0.89
C GLN A 189 -6.47 -9.72 0.37
N SER A 190 -6.72 -8.49 0.83
CA SER A 190 -5.99 -7.30 0.37
C SER A 190 -4.50 -7.34 0.71
N SER A 191 -4.14 -8.02 1.80
CA SER A 191 -2.74 -8.18 2.23
C SER A 191 -1.94 -9.10 1.29
N LEU A 192 -2.59 -10.06 0.64
CA LEU A 192 -1.93 -10.99 -0.30
C LEU A 192 -1.27 -10.27 -1.48
N GLY A 193 -1.87 -9.18 -1.95
CA GLY A 193 -1.30 -8.38 -3.04
C GLY A 193 0.08 -7.82 -2.69
N LEU A 194 0.23 -7.23 -1.49
CA LEU A 194 1.51 -6.68 -1.04
C LEU A 194 2.49 -7.77 -0.61
N LEU A 195 2.01 -8.85 0.02
CA LEU A 195 2.84 -10.03 0.35
C LEU A 195 3.47 -10.63 -0.89
N GLY A 196 2.68 -10.85 -1.95
CA GLY A 196 3.15 -11.35 -3.23
C GLY A 196 4.22 -10.48 -3.87
N VAL A 197 4.08 -9.15 -3.76
CA VAL A 197 5.07 -8.18 -4.25
C VAL A 197 6.35 -8.20 -3.39
N CYS A 198 6.25 -8.39 -2.07
CA CYS A 198 7.42 -8.57 -1.21
C CYS A 198 8.18 -9.85 -1.59
N VAL A 199 7.48 -10.96 -1.82
CA VAL A 199 8.12 -12.23 -2.23
C VAL A 199 8.75 -12.12 -3.62
N ASP A 200 8.09 -11.47 -4.58
CA ASP A 200 8.66 -11.20 -5.90
C ASP A 200 9.96 -10.37 -5.80
N PHE A 201 9.96 -9.35 -4.95
CA PHE A 201 11.14 -8.54 -4.67
C PHE A 201 12.28 -9.38 -4.07
N CYS A 202 12.04 -10.11 -2.97
CA CYS A 202 13.06 -10.95 -2.33
C CYS A 202 13.61 -12.00 -3.29
N SER A 203 12.73 -12.66 -4.07
CA SER A 203 13.13 -13.64 -5.09
C SER A 203 14.02 -13.01 -6.17
N THR A 204 13.68 -11.81 -6.63
CA THR A 204 14.48 -11.06 -7.62
C THR A 204 15.85 -10.67 -7.05
N GLN A 205 15.93 -10.37 -5.76
CA GLN A 205 17.18 -10.07 -5.05
C GLN A 205 17.95 -11.32 -4.60
N ARG A 206 17.42 -12.53 -4.87
CA ARG A 206 17.95 -13.83 -4.40
C ARG A 206 18.02 -13.97 -2.88
N ASP A 207 17.20 -13.22 -2.15
CA ASP A 207 17.05 -13.33 -0.70
C ASP A 207 16.06 -14.45 -0.35
N MET A 208 16.49 -15.70 -0.58
CA MET A 208 15.68 -16.88 -0.33
C MET A 208 15.50 -17.17 1.15
N ALA A 209 16.45 -16.75 2.00
CA ALA A 209 16.35 -16.90 3.44
C ALA A 209 15.13 -16.18 4.02
N THR A 210 14.86 -14.95 3.57
CA THR A 210 13.66 -14.21 3.96
C THR A 210 12.38 -14.86 3.42
N VAL A 211 12.40 -15.38 2.17
CA VAL A 211 11.24 -16.06 1.59
C VAL A 211 10.90 -17.32 2.40
N ASP A 212 11.90 -18.17 2.67
CA ASP A 212 11.72 -19.43 3.40
C ASP A 212 11.26 -19.20 4.84
N LYS A 213 11.80 -18.17 5.51
CA LYS A 213 11.38 -17.75 6.86
C LYS A 213 9.87 -17.51 6.97
N HIS A 214 9.28 -16.89 5.95
CA HIS A 214 7.86 -16.50 5.96
C HIS A 214 6.93 -17.43 5.19
N LYS A 215 7.48 -18.41 4.45
CA LYS A 215 6.75 -19.28 3.54
C LYS A 215 5.57 -19.99 4.19
N SER A 216 5.77 -20.56 5.39
CA SER A 216 4.71 -21.27 6.11
C SER A 216 3.51 -20.35 6.42
N GLY A 217 3.76 -19.15 6.93
CA GLY A 217 2.70 -18.16 7.22
C GLY A 217 2.00 -17.65 5.96
N LEU A 218 2.75 -17.46 4.88
CA LEU A 218 2.21 -17.08 3.57
C LEU A 218 1.24 -18.14 3.02
N LEU A 219 1.62 -19.42 3.10
CA LEU A 219 0.80 -20.53 2.62
C LEU A 219 -0.44 -20.75 3.49
N ASP A 220 -0.30 -20.64 4.82
CA ASP A 220 -1.45 -20.71 5.73
C ASP A 220 -2.47 -19.60 5.42
N LEU A 221 -2.00 -18.36 5.24
CA LEU A 221 -2.86 -17.24 4.86
C LEU A 221 -3.53 -17.46 3.51
N TYR A 222 -2.78 -17.94 2.50
CA TYR A 222 -3.32 -18.26 1.18
C TYR A 222 -4.42 -19.33 1.27
N VAL A 223 -4.18 -20.42 1.99
CA VAL A 223 -5.18 -21.47 2.20
C VAL A 223 -6.44 -20.91 2.85
N LYS A 224 -6.29 -20.13 3.93
CA LYS A 224 -7.44 -19.59 4.69
C LYS A 224 -8.26 -18.57 3.90
N THR A 225 -7.58 -17.64 3.24
CA THR A 225 -8.22 -16.46 2.63
C THR A 225 -8.54 -16.62 1.14
N VAL A 226 -7.94 -17.61 0.46
CA VAL A 226 -8.21 -17.92 -0.95
C VAL A 226 -8.95 -19.24 -1.06
N LEU A 227 -8.32 -20.36 -0.68
CA LEU A 227 -8.88 -21.69 -0.96
C LEU A 227 -10.08 -22.03 -0.09
N MET A 228 -10.03 -21.67 1.19
CA MET A 228 -11.11 -21.89 2.17
C MET A 228 -12.10 -20.73 2.22
N SER A 229 -11.91 -19.70 1.40
CA SER A 229 -12.79 -18.54 1.35
C SER A 229 -14.19 -18.92 0.88
N LYS A 230 -15.20 -18.35 1.55
CA LYS A 230 -16.60 -18.44 1.10
C LYS A 230 -16.91 -17.43 -0.02
N SER A 231 -16.09 -16.38 -0.13
CA SER A 231 -16.23 -15.36 -1.17
C SER A 231 -15.20 -15.55 -2.27
N LYS A 232 -15.61 -15.22 -3.50
CA LYS A 232 -14.75 -15.27 -4.68
C LYS A 232 -13.54 -14.34 -4.50
N PRO A 233 -12.30 -14.86 -4.57
CA PRO A 233 -11.11 -14.04 -4.50
C PRO A 233 -11.01 -13.08 -5.68
N GLN A 234 -10.44 -11.90 -5.46
CA GLN A 234 -10.27 -10.93 -6.55
C GLN A 234 -9.13 -11.35 -7.49
N ASN A 235 -9.39 -11.37 -8.80
CA ASN A 235 -8.43 -11.86 -9.81
C ASN A 235 -7.08 -11.16 -9.77
N HIS A 236 -7.06 -9.84 -9.58
CA HIS A 236 -5.82 -9.06 -9.50
C HIS A 236 -4.97 -9.40 -8.27
N ILE A 237 -5.57 -9.93 -7.20
CA ILE A 237 -4.85 -10.43 -6.02
C ILE A 237 -4.28 -11.82 -6.30
N LEU A 238 -5.08 -12.70 -6.90
CA LEU A 238 -4.64 -14.05 -7.28
C LEU A 238 -3.41 -14.04 -8.19
N GLU A 239 -3.37 -13.14 -9.17
CA GLU A 239 -2.22 -12.95 -10.06
C GLU A 239 -0.95 -12.57 -9.29
N ARG A 240 -1.07 -11.95 -8.12
CA ARG A 240 0.05 -11.58 -7.24
C ARG A 240 0.44 -12.67 -6.27
N CYS A 241 -0.33 -13.75 -6.13
CA CYS A 241 0.08 -14.91 -5.33
C CYS A 241 1.07 -15.82 -6.06
N ALA A 242 1.22 -15.69 -7.38
CA ALA A 242 2.10 -16.55 -8.18
C ALA A 242 3.56 -16.63 -7.66
N PRO A 243 4.23 -15.53 -7.25
CA PRO A 243 5.56 -15.60 -6.64
C PRO A 243 5.62 -16.46 -5.38
N VAL A 244 4.56 -16.46 -4.55
CA VAL A 244 4.48 -17.30 -3.35
C VAL A 244 4.38 -18.78 -3.76
N LEU A 245 3.49 -19.09 -4.70
CA LEU A 245 3.23 -20.47 -5.11
C LEU A 245 4.41 -21.11 -5.87
N ARG A 246 5.26 -20.31 -6.52
CA ARG A 246 6.48 -20.79 -7.19
C ARG A 246 7.48 -21.45 -6.23
N HIS A 247 7.43 -21.11 -4.94
CA HIS A 247 8.35 -21.63 -3.92
C HIS A 247 7.78 -22.80 -3.12
N VAL A 248 6.62 -23.32 -3.54
CA VAL A 248 5.98 -24.47 -2.91
C VAL A 248 6.71 -25.76 -3.29
N SER A 249 7.15 -26.51 -2.30
CA SER A 249 7.72 -27.84 -2.49
C SER A 249 6.65 -28.89 -2.78
N HIS A 250 7.05 -30.05 -3.30
CA HIS A 250 6.13 -31.15 -3.55
C HIS A 250 5.40 -31.62 -2.27
N ALA A 251 6.10 -31.66 -1.14
CA ALA A 251 5.52 -32.03 0.15
C ALA A 251 4.45 -31.01 0.59
N GLU A 252 4.78 -29.72 0.57
CA GLU A 252 3.83 -28.65 0.90
C GLU A 252 2.60 -28.67 -0.02
N PHE A 253 2.79 -28.93 -1.32
CA PHE A 253 1.67 -29.09 -2.23
C PHE A 253 0.79 -30.28 -1.83
N LYS A 254 1.37 -31.45 -1.62
CA LYS A 254 0.65 -32.70 -1.34
C LYS A 254 -0.07 -32.67 0.01
N GLU A 255 0.56 -32.09 1.03
CA GLU A 255 0.10 -32.15 2.42
C GLU A 255 -0.78 -30.96 2.81
N LEU A 256 -0.57 -29.78 2.21
CA LEU A 256 -1.27 -28.55 2.56
C LEU A 256 -2.25 -28.09 1.45
N LEU A 257 -1.75 -27.86 0.24
CA LEU A 257 -2.53 -27.24 -0.82
C LEU A 257 -3.55 -28.20 -1.44
N LEU A 258 -3.14 -29.42 -1.79
CA LEU A 258 -4.00 -30.40 -2.45
C LEU A 258 -5.25 -30.76 -1.61
N PRO A 259 -5.15 -31.03 -0.29
CA PRO A 259 -6.33 -31.29 0.54
C PRO A 259 -7.24 -30.07 0.65
N ALA A 260 -6.66 -28.86 0.73
CA ALA A 260 -7.41 -27.61 0.73
C ALA A 260 -8.14 -27.39 -0.60
N LEU A 261 -7.49 -27.66 -1.73
CA LEU A 261 -8.07 -27.56 -3.07
C LEU A 261 -9.22 -28.54 -3.26
N GLN A 262 -9.04 -29.81 -2.87
CA GLN A 262 -10.10 -30.81 -2.92
C GLN A 262 -11.32 -30.39 -2.11
N LYS A 263 -11.12 -29.89 -0.88
CA LYS A 263 -12.21 -29.35 -0.05
C LYS A 263 -12.88 -28.13 -0.67
N SER A 264 -12.12 -27.24 -1.30
CA SER A 264 -12.64 -26.04 -1.98
C SER A 264 -13.48 -26.41 -3.20
N LEU A 265 -13.00 -27.33 -4.03
CA LEU A 265 -13.71 -27.85 -5.21
C LEU A 265 -15.05 -28.50 -4.85
N LEU A 266 -15.12 -29.22 -3.73
CA LEU A 266 -16.37 -29.82 -3.25
C LEU A 266 -17.39 -28.78 -2.74
N ARG A 267 -16.93 -27.60 -2.29
CA ARG A 267 -17.78 -26.55 -1.74
C ARG A 267 -18.17 -25.48 -2.77
N SER A 268 -17.27 -25.14 -3.68
CA SER A 268 -17.41 -24.03 -4.63
C SER A 268 -16.47 -24.24 -5.82
N PRO A 269 -16.81 -25.17 -6.75
CA PRO A 269 -15.91 -25.59 -7.82
C PRO A 269 -15.49 -24.45 -8.76
N GLU A 270 -16.38 -23.49 -9.03
CA GLU A 270 -16.06 -22.33 -9.87
C GLU A 270 -14.98 -21.43 -9.26
N ASN A 271 -15.07 -21.13 -7.96
CA ASN A 271 -14.11 -20.30 -7.25
C ASN A 271 -12.73 -20.96 -7.16
N ALA A 272 -12.71 -22.27 -6.93
CA ALA A 272 -11.49 -23.06 -6.86
C ALA A 272 -10.77 -23.11 -8.22
N MET A 273 -11.48 -23.39 -9.31
CA MET A 273 -10.90 -23.46 -10.66
C MET A 273 -10.35 -22.12 -11.15
N GLU A 274 -11.05 -21.00 -10.90
CA GLU A 274 -10.57 -19.68 -11.30
C GLU A 274 -9.33 -19.24 -10.50
N SER A 275 -9.30 -19.56 -9.20
CA SER A 275 -8.14 -19.28 -8.33
C SER A 275 -6.87 -19.96 -8.87
N GLU A 276 -6.98 -21.24 -9.23
CA GLU A 276 -5.88 -22.02 -9.79
C GLU A 276 -5.44 -21.53 -11.17
N LEU A 277 -6.40 -21.28 -12.07
CA LEU A 277 -6.08 -20.82 -13.43
C LEU A 277 -5.36 -19.46 -13.42
N ARG A 278 -5.77 -18.55 -12.53
CA ARG A 278 -5.19 -17.20 -12.42
C ARG A 278 -3.87 -17.20 -11.69
N ALA A 279 -3.76 -17.93 -10.57
CA ALA A 279 -2.50 -18.05 -9.86
C ALA A 279 -1.46 -18.80 -10.72
N GLY A 280 -1.87 -19.85 -11.44
CA GLY A 280 -1.03 -20.63 -12.35
C GLY A 280 -0.67 -19.94 -13.66
N SER A 281 -1.49 -19.04 -14.20
CA SER A 281 -1.11 -18.23 -15.38
C SER A 281 -0.05 -17.19 -15.03
N GLY A 282 -0.07 -16.65 -13.81
CA GLY A 282 1.03 -15.84 -13.27
C GLY A 282 2.35 -16.61 -13.17
N VAL A 283 2.31 -17.94 -12.97
CA VAL A 283 3.49 -18.82 -12.99
C VAL A 283 4.03 -19.04 -14.41
N ARG A 284 3.15 -19.26 -15.40
CA ARG A 284 3.51 -19.58 -16.80
C ARG A 284 3.94 -18.39 -17.67
N GLY A 285 3.62 -17.15 -17.31
CA GLY A 285 3.85 -15.96 -18.15
C GLY A 285 5.29 -15.41 -18.27
N ARG A 286 6.32 -16.13 -17.81
CA ARG A 286 7.76 -15.76 -17.96
C ARG A 286 8.66 -16.99 -18.11
N GLY A 287 8.21 -17.97 -18.89
CA GLY A 287 9.10 -18.97 -19.50
C GLY A 287 9.61 -18.44 -20.83
#